data_AF-A0A914PE82-F1
#
_entry.id   AF-A0A914PE82-F1
#
_cell.length_a   1.000
_cell.length_b   1.000
_cell.length_c   1.000
_cell.angle_alpha   90.00
_cell.angle_beta   90.00
_cell.angle_gamma   90.00
#
_symmetry.space_group_name_H-M   'P 1'
#
loop_
_entity.id
_entity.type
_entity.pdbx_description
1 polymer ?
#
loop_
_entity_poly.entity_id
_entity_poly.type
_entity_poly.pdbx_seq_one_letter_code
_entity_poly.pdbx_strand_id
1 'polypeptide(L)'
;MFRQISCLLQNFLERLLQFLFKLAKDVPYNSESDTKTWELNDVLDKLKNDDLYFTYEDTYGFLADIKEIRSHKLKNGLDLNLPHKSIFVIQRFRYFMKYFTYEGNQKFYKCNVSFEKSKGKKDSIDIDEEFGDYDFFDAEDLFTKYRQINPIRPDLEATLNFWCMSPSVAFKDAFEDSHSVILASGTLYPFQTLKTELGFPFHSEMEGKQIIPDKQIFATVVSKSSNNLTFKFTYKHMEKNPQLYFELLQTICDVCKIVPKGILVFVSSYRILNEIKEHMKSENLKSDIEKHKKIFFESNESKISEEIFNEYSHTIKNTSSGAIMFAVFRGKFSEGIDFPDDLARCVICVGIPCPNIKDENLLQKKSF
;
A
#
# COMPACT_ATOMS: atom_id res chain seq x y z
N MET A 1 22.61 -12.34 -34.36
CA MET A 1 22.11 -11.24 -33.51
C MET A 1 20.84 -11.63 -32.74
N PHE A 2 19.63 -11.56 -33.29
CA PHE A 2 18.38 -11.79 -32.51
C PHE A 2 18.27 -13.17 -31.81
N ARG A 3 18.65 -14.27 -32.48
CA ARG A 3 18.69 -15.61 -31.84
C ARG A 3 19.70 -15.70 -30.70
N GLN A 4 20.83 -14.98 -30.80
CA GLN A 4 21.83 -14.93 -29.73
C GLN A 4 21.29 -14.15 -28.53
N ILE A 5 20.60 -13.02 -28.76
CA ILE A 5 20.01 -12.23 -27.68
C ILE A 5 18.88 -13.01 -26.97
N SER A 6 18.03 -13.72 -27.73
CA SER A 6 17.01 -14.60 -27.15
C SER A 6 17.61 -15.72 -26.29
N CYS A 7 18.73 -16.31 -26.72
CA CYS A 7 19.42 -17.35 -25.95
C CYS A 7 20.05 -16.80 -24.66
N LEU A 8 20.67 -15.61 -24.73
CA LEU A 8 21.22 -14.92 -23.56
C LEU A 8 20.13 -14.57 -22.54
N LEU A 9 19.00 -14.03 -23.01
CA LEU A 9 17.82 -13.71 -22.20
C LEU A 9 17.27 -14.95 -21.48
N GLN A 10 17.15 -16.06 -22.22
CA GLN A 10 16.66 -17.30 -21.66
C GLN A 10 17.62 -17.81 -20.58
N ASN A 11 18.93 -17.92 -20.87
CA ASN A 11 19.95 -18.36 -19.92
C ASN A 11 19.95 -17.49 -18.65
N PHE A 12 19.84 -16.17 -18.80
CA PHE A 12 19.71 -15.26 -17.66
C PHE A 12 18.47 -15.58 -16.81
N LEU A 13 17.31 -15.76 -17.45
CA LEU A 13 16.08 -16.10 -16.74
C LEU A 13 16.20 -17.44 -16.00
N GLU A 14 16.81 -18.46 -16.61
CA GLU A 14 16.98 -19.77 -15.96
C GLU A 14 17.86 -19.65 -14.71
N ARG A 15 18.97 -18.93 -14.79
CA ARG A 15 19.87 -18.68 -13.66
C ARG A 15 19.18 -17.84 -12.58
N LEU A 16 18.46 -16.78 -12.97
CA LEU A 16 17.70 -15.96 -12.04
C LEU A 16 16.67 -16.81 -11.29
N LEU A 17 15.92 -17.65 -11.99
CA LEU A 17 14.98 -18.58 -11.36
C LEU A 17 15.70 -19.51 -10.39
N GLN A 18 16.80 -20.15 -10.78
CA GLN A 18 17.59 -21.02 -9.89
C GLN A 18 18.05 -20.30 -8.61
N PHE A 19 18.51 -19.06 -8.75
CA PHE A 19 18.88 -18.22 -7.61
C PHE A 19 17.69 -17.93 -6.69
N LEU A 20 16.55 -17.55 -7.26
CA LEU A 20 15.32 -17.32 -6.49
C LEU A 20 14.84 -18.60 -5.79
N PHE A 21 14.98 -19.76 -6.45
CA PHE A 21 14.71 -21.06 -5.85
C PHE A 21 15.62 -21.35 -4.65
N LYS A 22 16.92 -20.97 -4.71
CA LYS A 22 17.84 -21.10 -3.57
C LYS A 22 17.40 -20.20 -2.40
N LEU A 23 17.09 -18.93 -2.65
CA LEU A 23 16.62 -18.01 -1.60
C LEU A 23 15.31 -18.47 -0.97
N ALA A 24 14.38 -18.95 -1.78
CA ALA A 24 13.08 -19.42 -1.32
C ALA A 24 13.17 -20.69 -0.46
N LYS A 25 14.17 -21.56 -0.69
CA LYS A 25 14.46 -22.72 0.17
C LYS A 25 14.97 -22.34 1.56
N ASP A 26 15.64 -21.19 1.67
CA ASP A 26 16.20 -20.71 2.93
C ASP A 26 15.15 -20.09 3.87
N VAL A 27 13.91 -19.89 3.39
CA VAL A 27 12.79 -19.37 4.18
C VAL A 27 12.31 -20.46 5.15
N PRO A 28 12.14 -20.16 6.45
CA PRO A 28 11.63 -21.14 7.41
C PRO A 28 10.19 -21.54 7.09
N TYR A 29 9.81 -22.77 7.46
CA TYR A 29 8.43 -23.25 7.39
C TYR A 29 7.90 -23.37 8.82
N ASN A 30 7.23 -22.32 9.29
CA ASN A 30 6.77 -22.24 10.68
C ASN A 30 5.39 -21.58 10.77
N SER A 31 4.69 -21.82 11.88
CA SER A 31 3.28 -21.40 12.05
C SER A 31 3.08 -19.89 12.22
N GLU A 32 4.16 -19.11 12.41
CA GLU A 32 4.08 -17.70 12.78
C GLU A 32 4.38 -16.72 11.63
N SER A 33 5.32 -17.04 10.73
CA SER A 33 5.63 -16.21 9.56
C SER A 33 6.50 -16.93 8.51
N ASP A 34 5.92 -17.28 7.36
CA ASP A 34 6.64 -17.87 6.23
C ASP A 34 7.38 -16.81 5.40
N THR A 35 8.30 -16.09 6.04
CA THR A 35 9.10 -15.05 5.38
C THR A 35 10.54 -15.01 5.88
N LYS A 36 11.44 -14.50 5.06
CA LYS A 36 12.83 -14.24 5.42
C LYS A 36 13.32 -12.98 4.73
N THR A 37 14.02 -12.16 5.49
CA THR A 37 14.61 -10.91 5.01
C THR A 37 16.13 -10.96 5.14
N TRP A 38 16.82 -10.41 4.14
CA TRP A 38 18.27 -10.27 4.10
C TRP A 38 18.65 -8.81 3.85
N GLU A 39 19.86 -8.43 4.29
CA GLU A 39 20.51 -7.24 3.75
C GLU A 39 20.73 -7.42 2.26
N LEU A 40 20.49 -6.37 1.48
CA LEU A 40 20.67 -6.50 0.04
C LEU A 40 22.13 -6.80 -0.34
N ASN A 41 23.10 -6.28 0.41
CA ASN A 41 24.53 -6.58 0.18
C ASN A 41 24.84 -8.09 0.19
N ASP A 42 24.29 -8.82 1.16
CA ASP A 42 24.48 -10.27 1.28
C ASP A 42 23.89 -11.00 0.06
N VAL A 43 22.77 -10.51 -0.46
CA VAL A 43 22.11 -11.06 -1.66
C VAL A 43 22.90 -10.72 -2.91
N LEU A 44 23.47 -9.51 -3.01
CA LEU A 44 24.31 -9.10 -4.14
C LEU A 44 25.59 -9.93 -4.22
N ASP A 45 26.21 -10.26 -3.10
CA ASP A 45 27.39 -11.13 -3.10
C ASP A 45 27.05 -12.55 -3.54
N LYS A 46 25.88 -13.07 -3.17
CA LYS A 46 25.38 -14.34 -3.73
C LYS A 46 25.10 -14.23 -5.23
N LEU A 47 24.54 -13.11 -5.72
CA LEU A 47 24.30 -12.88 -7.15
C LEU A 47 25.62 -12.81 -7.94
N LYS A 48 26.67 -12.19 -7.39
CA LYS A 48 28.01 -12.18 -8.02
C LYS A 48 28.57 -13.58 -8.17
N ASN A 49 28.44 -14.41 -7.13
CA ASN A 49 28.94 -15.80 -7.14
C ASN A 49 28.21 -16.70 -8.16
N ASP A 50 26.95 -16.39 -8.49
CA ASP A 50 26.14 -17.12 -9.47
C ASP A 50 26.19 -16.49 -10.89
N ASP A 51 27.11 -15.55 -11.16
CA ASP A 51 27.22 -14.80 -12.43
C ASP A 51 25.92 -14.08 -12.85
N LEU A 52 25.15 -13.58 -11.87
CA LEU A 52 23.88 -12.87 -12.06
C LEU A 52 23.96 -11.38 -11.73
N TYR A 53 25.14 -10.91 -11.31
CA TYR A 53 25.41 -9.49 -11.05
C TYR A 53 25.79 -8.77 -12.35
N PHE A 54 25.22 -7.59 -12.56
CA PHE A 54 25.52 -6.75 -13.72
C PHE A 54 25.97 -5.37 -13.27
N THR A 55 26.91 -4.79 -14.01
CA THR A 55 27.25 -3.39 -13.83
C THR A 55 26.14 -2.48 -14.38
N TYR A 56 26.26 -1.19 -14.07
CA TYR A 56 25.41 -0.14 -14.63
C TYR A 56 25.44 -0.14 -16.17
N GLU A 57 26.64 -0.25 -16.75
CA GLU A 57 26.87 -0.23 -18.20
C GLU A 57 26.22 -1.44 -18.90
N ASP A 58 26.39 -2.63 -18.31
CA ASP A 58 25.77 -3.87 -18.81
C ASP A 58 24.24 -3.76 -18.88
N THR A 59 23.64 -3.07 -17.91
CA THR A 59 22.19 -2.90 -17.83
C THR A 59 21.66 -1.88 -18.83
N TYR A 60 22.39 -0.80 -19.09
CA TYR A 60 22.00 0.20 -20.07
C TYR A 60 22.04 -0.36 -21.50
N GLY A 61 23.13 -1.05 -21.86
CA GLY A 61 23.26 -1.71 -23.17
C GLY A 61 22.11 -2.70 -23.42
N PHE A 62 21.78 -3.50 -22.41
CA PHE A 62 20.68 -4.45 -22.49
C PHE A 62 19.28 -3.82 -22.67
N LEU A 63 18.99 -2.72 -21.98
CA LEU A 63 17.70 -2.03 -22.13
C LEU A 63 17.57 -1.37 -23.50
N ALA A 64 18.67 -0.87 -24.07
CA ALA A 64 18.72 -0.38 -25.45
C ALA A 64 18.45 -1.53 -26.43
N ASP A 65 19.12 -2.68 -26.24
CA ASP A 65 18.92 -3.88 -27.06
C ASP A 65 17.46 -4.36 -27.04
N ILE A 66 16.79 -4.40 -25.88
CA ILE A 66 15.37 -4.80 -25.83
C ILE A 66 14.47 -3.77 -26.55
N LYS A 67 14.71 -2.47 -26.37
CA LYS A 67 13.93 -1.43 -27.07
C LYS A 67 14.07 -1.58 -28.59
N GLU A 68 15.28 -1.82 -29.06
CA GLU A 68 15.55 -2.08 -30.48
C GLU A 68 14.85 -3.35 -30.97
N ILE A 69 14.95 -4.45 -30.22
CA ILE A 69 14.27 -5.72 -30.51
C ILE A 69 12.75 -5.55 -30.55
N ARG A 70 12.15 -4.83 -29.61
CA ARG A 70 10.71 -4.53 -29.60
C ARG A 70 10.30 -3.74 -30.83
N SER A 71 11.06 -2.70 -31.17
CA SER A 71 10.80 -1.88 -32.36
C SER A 71 10.88 -2.69 -33.66
N HIS A 72 11.78 -3.68 -33.72
CA HIS A 72 11.96 -4.57 -34.86
C HIS A 72 10.89 -5.67 -34.92
N LYS A 73 10.41 -6.20 -33.79
CA LYS A 73 9.27 -7.14 -33.70
C LYS A 73 7.98 -6.50 -34.22
N LEU A 74 7.69 -5.27 -33.78
CA LEU A 74 6.53 -4.49 -34.24
C LEU A 74 6.54 -4.24 -35.76
N LYS A 75 7.73 -4.09 -36.36
CA LYS A 75 7.86 -3.82 -37.80
C LYS A 75 7.91 -5.09 -38.67
N ASN A 76 8.48 -6.18 -38.15
CA ASN A 76 8.88 -7.33 -38.99
C ASN A 76 8.33 -8.69 -38.50
N GLY A 77 7.44 -8.73 -37.51
CA GLY A 77 6.76 -9.97 -37.08
C GLY A 77 7.69 -11.03 -36.47
N LEU A 78 8.81 -10.62 -35.88
CA LEU A 78 9.80 -11.53 -35.29
C LEU A 78 9.29 -12.14 -33.98
N ASP A 79 9.19 -13.46 -33.92
CA ASP A 79 8.86 -14.16 -32.68
C ASP A 79 10.14 -14.50 -31.88
N LEU A 80 10.34 -13.77 -30.79
CA LEU A 80 11.28 -14.16 -29.74
C LEU A 80 10.53 -15.21 -28.94
N ASN A 81 11.07 -16.42 -28.80
CA ASN A 81 10.47 -17.51 -28.01
C ASN A 81 10.47 -17.21 -26.47
N LEU A 82 10.19 -15.97 -26.07
CA LEU A 82 10.15 -15.44 -24.71
C LEU A 82 8.84 -14.64 -24.54
N PRO A 83 7.92 -15.07 -23.66
CA PRO A 83 6.69 -14.35 -23.37
C PRO A 83 6.95 -12.93 -22.89
N HIS A 84 5.98 -12.05 -23.16
CA HIS A 84 6.06 -10.64 -22.80
C HIS A 84 6.27 -10.42 -21.28
N LYS A 85 5.63 -11.26 -20.43
CA LYS A 85 5.81 -11.22 -18.97
C LYS A 85 7.25 -11.51 -18.55
N SER A 86 7.93 -12.47 -19.18
CA SER A 86 9.33 -12.80 -18.87
C SER A 86 10.27 -11.65 -19.19
N ILE A 87 10.07 -10.98 -20.33
CA ILE A 87 10.83 -9.79 -20.70
C ILE A 87 10.60 -8.67 -19.68
N PHE A 88 9.35 -8.47 -19.23
CA PHE A 88 9.02 -7.48 -18.22
C PHE A 88 9.71 -7.75 -16.88
N VAL A 89 9.70 -9.00 -16.40
CA VAL A 89 10.41 -9.40 -15.17
C VAL A 89 11.91 -9.12 -15.28
N ILE A 90 12.55 -9.49 -16.40
CA ILE A 90 13.97 -9.24 -16.62
C ILE A 90 14.26 -7.73 -16.66
N GLN A 91 13.42 -6.95 -17.34
CA GLN A 91 13.56 -5.49 -17.39
C GLN A 91 13.44 -4.86 -16.01
N ARG A 92 12.43 -5.24 -15.23
CA ARG A 92 12.22 -4.73 -13.87
C ARG A 92 13.37 -5.14 -12.97
N PHE A 93 13.78 -6.41 -12.97
CA PHE A 93 14.90 -6.88 -12.18
C PHE A 93 16.20 -6.14 -12.52
N ARG A 94 16.50 -5.93 -13.81
CA ARG A 94 17.71 -5.21 -14.20
C ARG A 94 17.62 -3.72 -13.92
N TYR A 95 16.48 -3.07 -14.18
CA TYR A 95 16.24 -1.69 -13.78
C TYR A 95 16.42 -1.50 -12.27
N PHE A 96 15.88 -2.45 -11.50
CA PHE A 96 16.04 -2.50 -10.06
C PHE A 96 17.53 -2.61 -9.71
N MET A 97 18.25 -3.61 -10.22
CA MET A 97 19.70 -3.78 -10.03
C MET A 97 20.54 -2.56 -10.43
N LYS A 98 20.19 -1.86 -11.51
CA LYS A 98 20.82 -0.58 -11.90
C LYS A 98 20.74 0.44 -10.77
N TYR A 99 19.60 0.54 -10.10
CA TYR A 99 19.39 1.49 -9.02
C TYR A 99 20.18 1.13 -7.75
N PHE A 100 20.34 -0.16 -7.44
CA PHE A 100 21.19 -0.61 -6.32
C PHE A 100 22.66 -0.44 -6.54
N THR A 101 23.10 -0.68 -7.77
CA THR A 101 24.51 -0.57 -8.14
C THR A 101 24.93 0.89 -8.30
N TYR A 102 23.97 1.82 -8.31
CA TYR A 102 24.23 3.25 -8.20
C TYR A 102 24.75 3.61 -6.80
N GLU A 103 25.92 4.24 -6.79
CA GLU A 103 26.76 4.64 -5.64
C GLU A 103 26.21 4.37 -4.23
N GLY A 104 26.55 3.21 -3.67
CA GLY A 104 26.45 2.96 -2.22
C GLY A 104 25.03 2.88 -1.64
N ASN A 105 24.00 2.82 -2.49
CA ASN A 105 22.61 2.78 -2.03
C ASN A 105 22.18 1.43 -1.45
N GLN A 106 22.97 0.36 -1.66
CA GLN A 106 22.59 -1.01 -1.25
C GLN A 106 22.24 -1.13 0.24
N LYS A 107 22.90 -0.35 1.10
CA LYS A 107 22.66 -0.34 2.55
C LYS A 107 21.24 0.10 2.94
N PHE A 108 20.55 0.84 2.07
CA PHE A 108 19.20 1.32 2.32
C PHE A 108 18.13 0.31 1.95
N TYR A 109 18.50 -0.88 1.46
CA TYR A 109 17.54 -1.84 0.93
C TYR A 109 17.65 -3.21 1.56
N LYS A 110 16.50 -3.86 1.63
CA LYS A 110 16.37 -5.26 2.08
C LYS A 110 15.79 -6.10 0.95
N CYS A 111 16.20 -7.35 0.89
CA CYS A 111 15.59 -8.37 0.05
C CYS A 111 14.74 -9.27 0.93
N ASN A 112 13.46 -9.41 0.63
CA ASN A 112 12.53 -10.23 1.37
C ASN A 112 11.92 -11.30 0.45
N VAL A 113 11.82 -12.53 0.96
CA VAL A 113 11.02 -13.59 0.33
C VAL A 113 9.92 -13.97 1.29
N SER A 114 8.67 -13.98 0.83
CA SER A 114 7.52 -14.42 1.60
C SER A 114 6.75 -15.50 0.87
N PHE A 115 6.07 -16.36 1.61
CA PHE A 115 5.09 -17.29 1.09
C PHE A 115 3.71 -16.99 1.69
N GLU A 116 2.71 -16.86 0.83
CA GLU A 116 1.32 -16.70 1.25
C GLU A 116 0.44 -17.80 0.64
N LYS A 117 -0.66 -18.15 1.31
CA LYS A 117 -1.66 -19.03 0.69
C LYS A 117 -2.19 -18.35 -0.56
N SER A 118 -2.17 -19.05 -1.68
CA SER A 118 -2.73 -18.52 -2.93
C SER A 118 -4.19 -18.14 -2.69
N LYS A 119 -4.51 -16.85 -2.79
CA LYS A 119 -5.86 -16.31 -2.57
C LYS A 119 -6.78 -16.58 -3.78
N GLY A 120 -6.67 -17.73 -4.45
CA GLY A 120 -7.60 -18.15 -5.51
C GLY A 120 -8.00 -17.07 -6.53
N LYS A 121 -7.11 -16.11 -6.82
CA LYS A 121 -7.32 -15.03 -7.77
C LYS A 121 -6.29 -15.17 -8.89
N LYS A 122 -6.80 -15.06 -10.11
CA LYS A 122 -6.11 -15.20 -11.40
C LYS A 122 -4.76 -14.50 -11.42
N ASP A 123 -3.86 -15.05 -12.24
CA ASP A 123 -2.56 -14.53 -12.70
C ASP A 123 -2.55 -13.03 -13.10
N SER A 124 -2.72 -12.16 -12.12
CA SER A 124 -2.57 -10.71 -12.24
C SER A 124 -1.50 -10.31 -11.23
N ILE A 125 -0.32 -10.03 -11.76
CA ILE A 125 0.61 -9.13 -11.09
C ILE A 125 -0.16 -7.80 -11.06
N ASP A 126 -0.62 -7.37 -9.89
CA ASP A 126 -1.16 -6.01 -9.71
C ASP A 126 0.01 -5.05 -9.95
N ILE A 127 0.14 -4.61 -11.20
CA ILE A 127 0.97 -3.47 -11.59
C ILE A 127 0.02 -2.28 -11.50
N ASP A 128 0.30 -1.35 -10.60
CA ASP A 128 -0.46 -0.11 -10.43
C ASP A 128 -0.84 0.51 -11.79
N GLU A 129 -2.10 0.94 -11.91
CA GLU A 129 -2.82 1.43 -13.10
C GLU A 129 -2.18 2.65 -13.81
N GLU A 130 -0.97 3.09 -13.44
CA GLU A 130 -0.33 4.29 -14.00
C GLU A 130 0.31 4.10 -15.39
N PHE A 131 0.37 2.88 -15.93
CA PHE A 131 1.12 2.62 -17.17
C PHE A 131 0.34 1.85 -18.24
N GLY A 132 -0.80 2.40 -18.66
CA GLY A 132 -1.42 2.21 -19.97
C GLY A 132 -1.97 0.81 -20.29
N ASP A 133 -3.18 0.78 -20.85
CA ASP A 133 -3.84 -0.43 -21.36
C ASP A 133 -2.96 -1.16 -22.37
N TYR A 134 -2.30 -2.23 -21.92
CA TYR A 134 -1.71 -3.24 -22.79
C TYR A 134 -2.39 -4.57 -22.49
N ASP A 135 -3.22 -5.01 -23.43
CA ASP A 135 -3.91 -6.30 -23.40
C ASP A 135 -2.95 -7.46 -23.07
N PHE A 136 -3.15 -8.06 -21.91
CA PHE A 136 -2.38 -9.19 -21.40
C PHE A 136 -2.89 -10.50 -22.02
N PHE A 137 -2.14 -11.05 -22.98
CA PHE A 137 -2.31 -12.45 -23.42
C PHE A 137 -1.41 -13.43 -22.66
N ASP A 138 -1.89 -14.67 -22.55
CA ASP A 138 -1.43 -15.77 -21.69
C ASP A 138 0.08 -16.06 -21.70
N ALA A 139 0.64 -16.23 -20.50
CA ALA A 139 2.04 -16.56 -20.24
C ALA A 139 2.28 -18.08 -20.21
N GLU A 140 1.54 -18.86 -21.00
CA GLU A 140 1.52 -20.30 -20.84
C GLU A 140 2.79 -20.99 -21.33
N ASP A 141 3.50 -20.45 -22.33
CA ASP A 141 4.47 -21.26 -23.07
C ASP A 141 5.82 -21.48 -22.35
N LEU A 142 6.32 -20.50 -21.60
CA LEU A 142 7.67 -20.59 -20.99
C LEU A 142 7.65 -21.16 -19.57
N PHE A 143 6.58 -20.91 -18.82
CA PHE A 143 6.36 -21.58 -17.53
C PHE A 143 5.96 -23.04 -17.71
N THR A 144 5.40 -23.46 -18.86
CA THR A 144 5.06 -24.88 -19.08
C THR A 144 6.29 -25.79 -19.10
N LYS A 145 7.46 -25.29 -19.53
CA LYS A 145 8.72 -26.04 -19.41
C LYS A 145 9.21 -26.16 -17.96
N TYR A 146 8.87 -25.18 -17.12
CA TYR A 146 9.19 -25.14 -15.69
C TYR A 146 8.07 -25.68 -14.79
N ARG A 147 6.88 -26.02 -15.33
CA ARG A 147 5.83 -26.78 -14.62
C ARG A 147 6.31 -28.18 -14.22
N GLN A 148 7.42 -28.66 -14.79
CA GLN A 148 8.11 -29.88 -14.36
C GLN A 148 9.02 -29.68 -13.13
N ILE A 149 9.22 -28.44 -12.67
CA ILE A 149 9.87 -28.19 -11.38
C ILE A 149 8.83 -28.45 -10.29
N ASN A 150 9.12 -29.40 -9.41
CA ASN A 150 8.32 -29.60 -8.21
C ASN A 150 8.23 -28.28 -7.44
N PRO A 151 7.01 -27.75 -7.18
CA PRO A 151 6.87 -26.52 -6.42
C PRO A 151 7.57 -26.67 -5.07
N ILE A 152 8.33 -25.65 -4.65
CA ILE A 152 9.05 -25.66 -3.36
C ILE A 152 8.06 -25.93 -2.22
N ARG A 153 6.91 -25.26 -2.30
CA ARG A 153 5.79 -25.40 -1.38
C ARG A 153 4.51 -25.45 -2.21
N PRO A 154 3.86 -26.61 -2.36
CA PRO A 154 2.55 -26.71 -3.00
C PRO A 154 1.56 -25.77 -2.31
N ASP A 155 0.64 -25.16 -3.08
CA ASP A 155 -0.45 -24.29 -2.59
C ASP A 155 -0.05 -22.92 -2.02
N LEU A 156 1.25 -22.59 -2.01
CA LEU A 156 1.75 -21.29 -1.59
C LEU A 156 2.32 -20.49 -2.77
N GLU A 157 2.02 -19.20 -2.78
CA GLU A 157 2.59 -18.23 -3.69
C GLU A 157 3.82 -17.60 -3.05
N ALA A 158 4.95 -17.65 -3.75
CA ALA A 158 6.19 -17.05 -3.30
C ALA A 158 6.32 -15.63 -3.88
N THR A 159 6.52 -14.63 -3.02
CA THR A 159 6.78 -13.25 -3.41
C THR A 159 8.21 -12.88 -3.08
N LEU A 160 8.92 -12.30 -4.05
CA LEU A 160 10.21 -11.65 -3.83
C LEU A 160 9.97 -10.15 -3.79
N ASN A 161 10.26 -9.55 -2.64
CA ASN A 161 10.19 -8.12 -2.46
C ASN A 161 11.58 -7.53 -2.29
N PHE A 162 11.73 -6.32 -2.78
CA PHE A 162 12.89 -5.53 -2.44
C PHE A 162 12.41 -4.18 -1.90
N TRP A 163 12.76 -3.94 -0.65
CA TRP A 163 12.19 -2.84 0.11
C TRP A 163 13.24 -1.74 0.31
N CYS A 164 12.91 -0.53 -0.13
CA CYS A 164 13.66 0.66 0.23
C CYS A 164 13.31 1.06 1.67
N MET A 165 14.29 1.01 2.56
CA MET A 165 14.14 1.38 3.96
C MET A 165 14.36 2.87 4.20
N SER A 166 14.81 3.65 3.22
CA SER A 166 14.98 5.10 3.36
C SER A 166 14.43 5.88 2.17
N PRO A 167 13.41 6.74 2.39
CA PRO A 167 12.86 7.56 1.32
C PRO A 167 13.86 8.62 0.83
N SER A 168 14.94 8.88 1.58
CA SER A 168 16.03 9.78 1.18
C SER A 168 16.64 9.44 -0.18
N VAL A 169 16.71 8.16 -0.53
CA VAL A 169 17.29 7.71 -1.81
C VAL A 169 16.44 8.21 -2.98
N ALA A 170 15.12 8.01 -2.89
CA ALA A 170 14.17 8.46 -3.91
C ALA A 170 14.07 9.99 -3.94
N PHE A 171 14.07 10.64 -2.78
CA PHE A 171 14.02 12.10 -2.72
C PHE A 171 15.27 12.74 -3.33
N LYS A 172 16.45 12.18 -3.05
CA LYS A 172 17.70 12.63 -3.69
C LYS A 172 17.61 12.51 -5.20
N ASP A 173 17.32 11.31 -5.70
CA ASP A 173 17.25 11.03 -7.14
C ASP A 173 16.24 11.93 -7.87
N ALA A 174 15.08 12.18 -7.27
CA ALA A 174 14.04 13.01 -7.87
C ALA A 174 14.40 14.51 -7.94
N PHE A 175 15.24 15.01 -7.03
CA PHE A 175 15.45 16.44 -6.85
C PHE A 175 16.92 16.89 -6.86
N GLU A 176 17.88 16.01 -7.11
CA GLU A 176 19.33 16.33 -7.12
C GLU A 176 19.67 17.45 -8.11
N ASP A 177 19.00 17.49 -9.26
CA ASP A 177 19.20 18.52 -10.29
C ASP A 177 18.38 19.80 -10.05
N SER A 178 17.58 19.85 -8.99
CA SER A 178 16.73 21.00 -8.69
C SER A 178 17.53 22.10 -7.98
N HIS A 179 17.37 23.36 -8.42
CA HIS A 179 17.99 24.50 -7.74
C HIS A 179 17.44 24.72 -6.32
N SER A 180 16.13 24.49 -6.13
CA SER A 180 15.46 24.63 -4.83
C SER A 180 14.23 23.72 -4.77
N VAL A 181 14.01 23.12 -3.60
CA VAL A 181 12.82 22.31 -3.30
C VAL A 181 12.10 22.95 -2.11
N ILE A 182 10.83 23.30 -2.31
CA ILE A 182 9.97 23.85 -1.26
C ILE A 182 8.91 22.81 -0.91
N LEU A 183 8.93 22.34 0.33
CA LEU A 183 7.91 21.43 0.86
C LEU A 183 6.90 22.24 1.69
N ALA A 184 5.65 22.26 1.26
CA ALA A 184 4.57 22.93 1.95
C ALA A 184 3.41 21.96 2.20
N SER A 185 2.94 21.88 3.44
CA SER A 185 1.77 21.09 3.82
C SER A 185 1.12 21.67 5.07
N GLY A 186 -0.22 21.56 5.14
CA GLY A 186 -1.01 22.02 6.29
C GLY A 186 -0.93 21.12 7.52
N THR A 187 -0.32 19.92 7.41
CA THR A 187 -0.32 18.90 8.47
C THR A 187 1.08 18.31 8.75
N LEU A 188 2.14 18.94 8.23
CA LEU A 188 3.53 18.41 8.21
C LEU A 188 4.25 18.37 9.58
N TYR A 189 3.54 18.55 10.69
CA TYR A 189 4.14 18.65 12.01
C TYR A 189 4.17 17.28 12.74
N PRO A 190 5.27 16.91 13.44
CA PRO A 190 6.51 17.65 13.66
C PRO A 190 7.56 17.48 12.54
N PHE A 191 8.26 18.55 12.18
CA PHE A 191 9.24 18.55 11.07
C PHE A 191 10.42 17.60 11.26
N GLN A 192 10.83 17.35 12.50
CA GLN A 192 12.05 16.57 12.78
C GLN A 192 12.00 15.16 12.19
N THR A 193 10.82 14.53 12.21
CA THR A 193 10.61 13.19 11.63
C THR A 193 10.79 13.24 10.11
N LEU A 194 10.19 14.24 9.45
CA LEU A 194 10.32 14.41 8.00
C LEU A 194 11.77 14.65 7.58
N LYS A 195 12.49 15.53 8.30
CA LYS A 195 13.90 15.84 7.98
C LYS A 195 14.78 14.60 8.06
N THR A 196 14.59 13.80 9.11
CA THR A 196 15.33 12.56 9.33
C THR A 196 15.03 11.54 8.22
N GLU A 197 13.76 11.38 7.85
CA GLU A 197 13.36 10.42 6.80
C GLU A 197 13.87 10.81 5.41
N LEU A 198 13.76 12.09 5.05
CA LEU A 198 14.23 12.58 3.76
C LEU A 198 15.75 12.65 3.68
N GLY A 199 16.46 12.72 4.81
CA GLY A 199 17.92 12.72 4.83
C GLY A 199 18.56 14.01 4.28
N PHE A 200 17.82 15.12 4.24
CA PHE A 200 18.29 16.42 3.77
C PHE A 200 18.24 17.49 4.88
N PRO A 201 19.24 18.38 4.95
CA PRO A 201 19.15 19.57 5.76
C PRO A 201 18.22 20.59 5.08
N PHE A 202 17.16 21.01 5.78
CA PHE A 202 16.31 22.12 5.32
C PHE A 202 16.87 23.43 5.85
N HIS A 203 17.23 24.36 4.95
CA HIS A 203 17.83 25.64 5.32
C HIS A 203 16.82 26.63 5.90
N SER A 204 15.55 26.48 5.57
CA SER A 204 14.48 27.34 6.04
C SER A 204 13.29 26.49 6.44
N GLU A 205 12.80 26.74 7.65
CA GLU A 205 11.66 26.06 8.24
C GLU A 205 10.69 27.13 8.71
N MET A 206 9.42 26.98 8.36
CA MET A 206 8.38 27.91 8.77
C MET A 206 7.17 27.12 9.25
N GLU A 207 6.74 27.40 10.47
CA GLU A 207 5.46 26.93 10.99
C GLU A 207 4.46 28.10 10.96
N GLY A 208 3.36 27.92 10.24
CA GLY A 208 2.27 28.87 10.27
C GLY A 208 1.60 28.87 11.64
N LYS A 209 1.24 30.05 12.15
CA LYS A 209 0.38 30.14 13.34
C LYS A 209 -1.02 29.64 12.99
N GLN A 210 -1.72 29.07 13.99
CA GLN A 210 -3.14 28.76 13.84
C GLN A 210 -3.91 30.02 13.46
N ILE A 211 -4.49 30.01 12.26
CA ILE A 211 -5.30 31.11 11.74
C ILE A 211 -6.77 30.94 12.12
N ILE A 212 -7.19 29.73 12.48
CA ILE A 212 -8.58 29.40 12.77
C ILE A 212 -8.86 29.70 14.25
N PRO A 213 -9.80 30.60 14.58
CA PRO A 213 -10.15 30.92 15.96
C PRO A 213 -10.68 29.72 16.74
N ASP A 214 -10.42 29.67 18.06
CA ASP A 214 -10.91 28.60 18.97
C ASP A 214 -12.43 28.42 18.95
N LYS A 215 -13.19 29.46 18.57
CA LYS A 215 -14.65 29.39 18.44
C LYS A 215 -15.12 28.60 17.21
N GLN A 216 -14.23 28.37 16.24
CA GLN A 216 -14.54 27.69 14.98
C GLN A 216 -14.04 26.24 14.94
N ILE A 217 -13.18 25.82 15.87
CA ILE A 217 -12.69 24.45 15.99
C ILE A 217 -12.80 23.99 17.44
N PHE A 218 -13.40 22.83 17.62
CA PHE A 218 -13.41 22.11 18.89
C PHE A 218 -12.85 20.70 18.67
N ALA A 219 -11.87 20.32 19.49
CA ALA A 219 -11.28 18.99 19.49
C ALA A 219 -11.22 18.47 20.94
N THR A 220 -11.64 17.23 21.15
CA THR A 220 -11.61 16.58 22.46
C THR A 220 -11.43 15.07 22.34
N VAL A 221 -10.96 14.44 23.42
CA VAL A 221 -10.81 12.99 23.50
C VAL A 221 -11.94 12.42 24.35
N VAL A 222 -12.77 11.57 23.74
CA VAL A 222 -13.82 10.83 24.45
C VAL A 222 -13.25 9.48 24.88
N SER A 223 -12.77 9.39 26.12
CA SER A 223 -12.13 8.17 26.64
C SER A 223 -13.11 7.15 27.23
N LYS A 224 -14.34 7.55 27.55
CA LYS A 224 -15.35 6.71 28.19
C LYS A 224 -16.75 6.96 27.63
N SER A 225 -17.60 5.94 27.68
CA SER A 225 -19.02 6.05 27.38
C SER A 225 -19.82 6.61 28.57
N SER A 226 -21.10 6.92 28.34
CA SER A 226 -22.04 7.33 29.39
C SER A 226 -22.20 6.29 30.50
N ASN A 227 -22.02 5.01 30.19
CA ASN A 227 -22.05 3.90 31.15
C ASN A 227 -20.67 3.61 31.78
N ASN A 228 -19.72 4.55 31.72
CA ASN A 228 -18.36 4.44 32.24
C ASN A 228 -17.48 3.35 31.59
N LEU A 229 -17.89 2.77 30.46
CA LEU A 229 -17.03 1.85 29.71
C LEU A 229 -15.86 2.62 29.12
N THR A 230 -14.63 2.12 29.30
CA THR A 230 -13.43 2.77 28.74
C THR A 230 -13.23 2.37 27.28
N PHE A 231 -13.16 3.37 26.40
CA PHE A 231 -12.93 3.14 24.97
C PHE A 231 -11.47 2.75 24.71
N LYS A 232 -11.29 1.49 24.28
CA LYS A 232 -9.96 0.93 23.97
C LYS A 232 -10.01 0.06 22.72
N PHE A 233 -9.76 0.68 21.57
CA PHE A 233 -9.81 0.06 20.25
C PHE A 233 -8.50 -0.65 19.86
N THR A 234 -8.00 -1.54 20.73
CA THR A 234 -6.86 -2.42 20.39
C THR A 234 -7.38 -3.76 19.90
N TYR A 235 -6.63 -4.43 19.01
CA TYR A 235 -7.02 -5.73 18.42
C TYR A 235 -7.58 -6.72 19.46
N LYS A 236 -6.82 -6.94 20.55
CA LYS A 236 -7.19 -7.89 21.62
C LYS A 236 -8.46 -7.51 22.37
N HIS A 237 -8.75 -6.22 22.53
CA HIS A 237 -9.94 -5.76 23.26
C HIS A 237 -11.18 -5.78 22.36
N MET A 238 -11.04 -5.48 21.06
CA MET A 238 -12.16 -5.47 20.12
C MET A 238 -12.72 -6.86 19.81
N GLU A 239 -11.85 -7.86 19.64
CA GLU A 239 -12.26 -9.23 19.26
C GLU A 239 -13.15 -9.94 20.31
N LYS A 240 -13.12 -9.48 21.57
CA LYS A 240 -13.80 -10.15 22.69
C LYS A 240 -14.85 -9.29 23.38
N ASN A 241 -15.24 -8.15 22.79
CA ASN A 241 -16.05 -7.17 23.51
C ASN A 241 -17.17 -6.54 22.67
N PRO A 242 -18.31 -7.23 22.49
CA PRO A 242 -19.51 -6.67 21.84
C PRO A 242 -20.01 -5.39 22.52
N GLN A 243 -19.92 -5.31 23.86
CA GLN A 243 -20.33 -4.12 24.63
C GLN A 243 -19.57 -2.86 24.20
N LEU A 244 -18.29 -2.99 23.80
CA LEU A 244 -17.51 -1.86 23.29
C LEU A 244 -18.15 -1.25 22.04
N TYR A 245 -18.63 -2.09 21.11
CA TYR A 245 -19.31 -1.63 19.89
C TYR A 245 -20.68 -1.02 20.19
N PHE A 246 -21.43 -1.64 21.10
CA PHE A 246 -22.70 -1.09 21.57
C PHE A 246 -22.55 0.33 22.14
N GLU A 247 -21.62 0.50 23.10
CA GLU A 247 -21.37 1.79 23.76
C GLU A 247 -20.82 2.84 22.78
N LEU A 248 -20.00 2.42 21.80
CA LEU A 248 -19.55 3.29 20.72
C LEU A 248 -20.73 3.78 19.87
N LEU A 249 -21.61 2.87 19.44
CA LEU A 249 -22.77 3.18 18.61
C LEU A 249 -23.79 4.05 19.34
N GLN A 250 -24.00 3.82 20.64
CA GLN A 250 -24.81 4.70 21.50
C GLN A 250 -24.21 6.10 21.59
N THR A 251 -22.90 6.20 21.81
CA THR A 251 -22.19 7.49 21.83
C THR A 251 -22.32 8.22 20.48
N ILE A 252 -22.18 7.50 19.36
CA ILE A 252 -22.39 8.07 18.01
C ILE A 252 -23.85 8.53 17.84
N CYS A 253 -24.83 7.76 18.32
CA CYS A 253 -26.24 8.14 18.28
C CYS A 253 -26.48 9.46 19.05
N ASP A 254 -25.87 9.63 20.21
CA ASP A 254 -25.94 10.89 20.97
C ASP A 254 -25.34 12.06 20.21
N VAL A 255 -24.23 11.86 19.50
CA VAL A 255 -23.65 12.88 18.62
C VAL A 255 -24.59 13.20 17.45
N CYS A 256 -25.20 12.19 16.82
CA CYS A 256 -26.15 12.34 15.71
C CYS A 256 -27.37 13.20 16.06
N LYS A 257 -27.81 13.20 17.33
CA LYS A 257 -28.91 14.02 17.84
C LYS A 257 -28.57 15.51 17.88
N ILE A 258 -27.31 15.85 18.12
CA ILE A 258 -26.87 17.23 18.41
C ILE A 258 -26.23 17.87 17.17
N VAL A 259 -25.38 17.13 16.46
CA VAL A 259 -24.62 17.68 15.33
C VAL A 259 -25.54 17.83 14.12
N PRO A 260 -25.62 19.04 13.53
CA PRO A 260 -26.37 19.24 12.29
C PRO A 260 -25.61 18.65 11.09
N LYS A 261 -26.34 18.29 10.03
CA LYS A 261 -25.75 18.00 8.70
C LYS A 261 -24.79 16.80 8.71
N GLY A 262 -23.58 16.94 8.17
CA GLY A 262 -22.64 15.85 7.93
C GLY A 262 -21.81 15.44 9.15
N ILE A 263 -21.77 14.14 9.41
CA ILE A 263 -20.84 13.50 10.35
C ILE A 263 -19.97 12.51 9.58
N LEU A 264 -18.67 12.51 9.85
CA LEU A 264 -17.72 11.48 9.37
C LEU A 264 -17.24 10.65 10.54
N VAL A 265 -17.20 9.33 10.38
CA VAL A 265 -16.65 8.39 11.38
C VAL A 265 -15.54 7.58 10.72
N PHE A 266 -14.29 7.83 11.12
CA PHE A 266 -13.15 7.08 10.62
C PHE A 266 -12.75 5.95 11.57
N VAL A 267 -12.58 4.75 11.02
CA VAL A 267 -12.11 3.55 11.74
C VAL A 267 -10.81 3.02 11.13
N SER A 268 -10.04 2.24 11.89
CA SER A 268 -8.69 1.82 11.48
C SER A 268 -8.61 0.69 10.46
N SER A 269 -9.74 0.05 10.09
CA SER A 269 -9.76 -0.98 9.04
C SER A 269 -11.16 -1.31 8.55
N TYR A 270 -11.28 -1.88 7.35
CA TYR A 270 -12.53 -2.45 6.84
C TYR A 270 -13.07 -3.59 7.71
N ARG A 271 -12.21 -4.32 8.44
CA ARG A 271 -12.66 -5.32 9.42
C ARG A 271 -13.53 -4.66 10.49
N ILE A 272 -13.06 -3.57 11.10
CA ILE A 272 -13.81 -2.83 12.12
C ILE A 272 -15.08 -2.22 11.52
N LEU A 273 -15.01 -1.70 10.30
CA LEU A 273 -16.18 -1.17 9.60
C LEU A 273 -17.28 -2.24 9.46
N ASN A 274 -16.91 -3.47 9.11
CA ASN A 274 -17.84 -4.58 9.00
C ASN A 274 -18.37 -5.04 10.37
N GLU A 275 -17.55 -5.07 11.41
CA GLU A 275 -18.02 -5.33 12.78
C GLU A 275 -19.07 -4.31 13.22
N ILE A 276 -18.86 -3.03 12.94
CA ILE A 276 -19.84 -1.97 13.20
C ILE A 276 -21.13 -2.21 12.43
N LYS A 277 -21.05 -2.56 11.13
CA LYS A 277 -22.22 -2.90 10.30
C LYS A 277 -23.02 -4.06 10.90
N GLU A 278 -22.35 -5.10 11.40
CA GLU A 278 -23.02 -6.25 12.02
C GLU A 278 -23.68 -5.87 13.35
N HIS A 279 -22.99 -5.17 14.24
CA HIS A 279 -23.56 -4.74 15.54
C HIS A 279 -24.71 -3.74 15.38
N MET A 280 -24.70 -2.94 14.30
CA MET A 280 -25.84 -2.07 13.97
C MET A 280 -27.11 -2.87 13.64
N LYS A 281 -27.00 -4.07 13.08
CA LYS A 281 -28.15 -4.92 12.72
C LYS A 281 -28.79 -5.59 13.94
N SER A 282 -27.99 -5.98 14.93
CA SER A 282 -28.44 -6.86 16.02
C SER A 282 -29.26 -6.16 17.12
N GLU A 283 -29.18 -4.83 17.24
CA GLU A 283 -29.62 -4.14 18.47
C GLU A 283 -30.54 -2.93 18.26
N ASN A 284 -31.26 -2.83 17.14
CA ASN A 284 -32.06 -1.65 16.75
C ASN A 284 -31.28 -0.31 16.70
N LEU A 285 -29.98 -0.31 16.98
CA LEU A 285 -29.09 0.86 16.95
C LEU A 285 -29.08 1.55 15.59
N LYS A 286 -29.15 0.77 14.51
CA LYS A 286 -29.28 1.30 13.16
C LYS A 286 -30.48 2.24 13.06
N SER A 287 -31.65 1.78 13.52
CA SER A 287 -32.88 2.57 13.47
C SER A 287 -32.81 3.81 14.36
N ASP A 288 -32.12 3.73 15.51
CA ASP A 288 -31.92 4.88 16.39
C ASP A 288 -31.06 5.96 15.74
N ILE A 289 -30.01 5.58 15.02
CA ILE A 289 -29.19 6.52 14.25
C ILE A 289 -29.98 7.07 13.05
N GLU A 290 -30.71 6.21 12.33
CA GLU A 290 -31.50 6.58 11.13
C GLU A 290 -32.64 7.56 11.43
N LYS A 291 -33.13 7.62 12.69
CA LYS A 291 -34.05 8.69 13.14
C LYS A 291 -33.45 10.09 13.02
N HIS A 292 -32.12 10.21 13.05
CA HIS A 292 -31.41 11.48 13.10
C HIS A 292 -30.49 11.74 11.90
N LYS A 293 -29.94 10.69 11.27
CA LYS A 293 -28.97 10.79 10.18
C LYS A 293 -29.13 9.61 9.21
N LYS A 294 -29.11 9.87 7.89
CA LYS A 294 -28.98 8.78 6.91
C LYS A 294 -27.58 8.18 6.98
N ILE A 295 -27.49 6.85 7.03
CA ILE A 295 -26.22 6.13 7.20
C ILE A 295 -25.62 5.74 5.85
N PHE A 296 -24.33 6.00 5.68
CA PHE A 296 -23.51 5.58 4.56
C PHE A 296 -22.25 4.86 5.05
N PHE A 297 -21.72 3.95 4.23
CA PHE A 297 -20.50 3.22 4.52
C PHE A 297 -19.58 3.22 3.31
N GLU A 298 -18.29 3.41 3.54
CA GLU A 298 -17.28 3.27 2.51
C GLU A 298 -17.25 1.85 1.91
N SER A 299 -16.92 1.80 0.61
CA SER A 299 -16.63 0.60 -0.15
C SER A 299 -15.16 0.60 -0.59
N ASN A 300 -14.57 -0.58 -0.75
CA ASN A 300 -13.24 -0.72 -1.34
C ASN A 300 -13.26 -0.61 -2.88
N GLU A 301 -14.44 -0.63 -3.52
CA GLU A 301 -14.60 -0.50 -4.97
C GLU A 301 -14.73 0.98 -5.39
N SER A 302 -14.00 1.41 -6.44
CA SER A 302 -13.86 2.84 -6.80
C SER A 302 -15.17 3.45 -7.26
N LYS A 303 -15.80 2.83 -8.25
CA LYS A 303 -17.08 3.28 -8.82
C LYS A 303 -18.17 3.41 -7.74
N ILE A 304 -18.27 2.41 -6.86
CA ILE A 304 -19.24 2.40 -5.76
C ILE A 304 -18.95 3.54 -4.77
N SER A 305 -17.68 3.85 -4.50
CA SER A 305 -17.30 4.92 -3.58
C SER A 305 -17.74 6.29 -4.09
N GLU A 306 -17.58 6.57 -5.38
CA GLU A 306 -18.03 7.84 -5.98
C GLU A 306 -19.56 8.00 -5.89
N GLU A 307 -20.31 6.94 -6.20
CA GLU A 307 -21.78 6.93 -6.08
C GLU A 307 -22.24 7.22 -4.65
N ILE A 308 -21.60 6.56 -3.67
CA ILE A 308 -21.89 6.75 -2.23
C ILE A 308 -21.62 8.19 -1.79
N PHE A 309 -20.52 8.80 -2.25
CA PHE A 309 -20.20 10.19 -1.91
C PHE A 309 -21.19 11.18 -2.52
N ASN A 310 -21.60 10.95 -3.77
CA ASN A 310 -22.61 11.76 -4.43
C ASN A 310 -23.95 11.70 -3.69
N GLU A 311 -24.37 10.51 -3.27
CA GLU A 311 -25.61 10.32 -2.52
C GLU A 311 -25.54 10.94 -1.10
N TYR A 312 -24.40 10.81 -0.43
CA TYR A 312 -24.12 11.46 0.86
C TYR A 312 -24.24 12.98 0.75
N SER A 313 -23.54 13.57 -0.22
CA SER A 313 -23.54 15.01 -0.47
C SER A 313 -24.92 15.52 -0.85
N HIS A 314 -25.64 14.79 -1.70
CA HIS A 314 -27.02 15.11 -2.05
C HIS A 314 -27.95 15.07 -0.83
N THR A 315 -27.78 14.08 0.04
CA THR A 315 -28.58 13.94 1.26
C THR A 315 -28.37 15.13 2.20
N ILE A 316 -27.13 15.55 2.42
CA ILE A 316 -26.82 16.69 3.31
C ILE A 316 -27.40 18.01 2.79
N LYS A 317 -27.34 18.23 1.47
CA LYS A 317 -27.89 19.43 0.84
C LYS A 317 -29.42 19.50 0.94
N ASN A 318 -30.10 18.36 0.77
CA ASN A 318 -31.56 18.32 0.64
C ASN A 318 -32.32 17.96 1.93
N THR A 319 -31.62 17.53 2.98
CA THR A 319 -32.25 17.19 4.27
C THR A 319 -31.75 18.11 5.38
N SER A 320 -32.64 18.44 6.32
CA SER A 320 -32.28 19.19 7.53
C SER A 320 -31.54 18.30 8.53
N SER A 321 -31.89 17.01 8.58
CA SER A 321 -31.30 16.02 9.49
C SER A 321 -29.84 15.73 9.13
N GLY A 322 -29.50 15.61 7.84
CA GLY A 322 -28.15 15.32 7.38
C GLY A 322 -27.83 13.82 7.28
N ALA A 323 -26.54 13.51 7.23
CA ALA A 323 -26.05 12.16 6.99
C ALA A 323 -24.77 11.85 7.80
N ILE A 324 -24.54 10.57 8.05
CA ILE A 324 -23.34 10.03 8.69
C ILE A 324 -22.64 9.05 7.76
N MET A 325 -21.35 9.25 7.53
CA MET A 325 -20.50 8.37 6.72
C MET A 325 -19.51 7.63 7.61
N PHE A 326 -19.50 6.30 7.53
CA PHE A 326 -18.47 5.48 8.15
C PHE A 326 -17.40 5.13 7.11
N ALA A 327 -16.17 5.56 7.35
CA ALA A 327 -15.05 5.46 6.43
C ALA A 327 -13.82 4.84 7.12
N VAL A 328 -12.84 4.43 6.32
CA VAL A 328 -11.60 3.82 6.84
C VAL A 328 -10.46 4.83 6.72
N PHE A 329 -9.61 4.93 7.77
CA PHE A 329 -8.37 5.70 7.67
C PHE A 329 -7.48 5.13 6.57
N ARG A 330 -6.88 6.01 5.74
CA ARG A 330 -6.13 5.64 4.53
C ARG A 330 -6.99 4.90 3.49
N GLY A 331 -8.30 5.03 3.62
CA GLY A 331 -9.27 4.65 2.60
C GLY A 331 -9.55 5.82 1.66
N LYS A 332 -10.45 5.60 0.71
CA LYS A 332 -10.70 6.55 -0.39
C LYS A 332 -11.25 7.88 0.09
N PHE A 333 -12.08 7.86 1.13
CA PHE A 333 -12.66 9.08 1.69
C PHE A 333 -11.74 9.81 2.67
N SER A 334 -10.55 9.26 2.95
CA SER A 334 -9.55 9.94 3.78
C SER A 334 -8.45 10.62 2.97
N GLU A 335 -8.38 10.37 1.65
CA GLU A 335 -7.35 10.88 0.76
C GLU A 335 -7.98 11.51 -0.48
N GLY A 336 -7.61 12.76 -0.79
CA GLY A 336 -8.00 13.42 -2.04
C GLY A 336 -9.45 13.93 -2.14
N ILE A 337 -10.29 13.74 -1.12
CA ILE A 337 -11.67 14.26 -1.07
C ILE A 337 -11.81 15.30 0.03
N ASP A 338 -12.23 16.50 -0.34
CA ASP A 338 -12.54 17.58 0.59
C ASP A 338 -14.00 17.51 1.03
N PHE A 339 -14.23 17.72 2.34
CA PHE A 339 -15.55 17.81 2.95
C PHE A 339 -15.83 19.23 3.47
N PRO A 340 -16.13 20.20 2.59
CA PRO A 340 -16.38 21.57 3.00
C PRO A 340 -17.68 21.73 3.80
N ASP A 341 -17.59 22.54 4.85
CA ASP A 341 -18.71 23.05 5.65
C ASP A 341 -19.73 21.97 6.11
N ASP A 342 -20.97 22.03 5.60
CA ASP A 342 -22.05 21.12 5.98
C ASP A 342 -21.75 19.64 5.72
N LEU A 343 -20.80 19.34 4.83
CA LEU A 343 -20.40 17.97 4.53
C LEU A 343 -19.65 17.28 5.67
N ALA A 344 -19.06 18.03 6.61
CA ALA A 344 -18.37 17.46 7.77
C ALA A 344 -18.39 18.41 8.97
N ARG A 345 -19.56 18.61 9.58
CA ARG A 345 -19.72 19.41 10.80
C ARG A 345 -19.12 18.73 12.04
N CYS A 346 -18.93 17.41 12.00
CA CYS A 346 -18.19 16.66 13.02
C CYS A 346 -17.42 15.50 12.38
N VAL A 347 -16.20 15.28 12.85
CA VAL A 347 -15.37 14.13 12.50
C VAL A 347 -15.08 13.34 13.78
N ILE A 348 -15.43 12.05 13.77
CA ILE A 348 -15.21 11.12 14.86
C ILE A 348 -14.10 10.15 14.45
N CYS A 349 -12.98 10.20 15.16
CA CYS A 349 -11.86 9.28 14.96
C CYS A 349 -11.96 8.12 15.97
N VAL A 350 -12.28 6.92 15.49
CA VAL A 350 -12.42 5.73 16.34
C VAL A 350 -11.08 4.99 16.43
N GLY A 351 -10.45 5.11 17.60
CA GLY A 351 -9.13 4.54 17.84
C GLY A 351 -8.00 5.33 17.16
N ILE A 352 -6.84 4.68 17.06
CA ILE A 352 -5.65 5.26 16.42
C ILE A 352 -5.30 4.36 15.22
N PRO A 353 -5.10 4.92 14.01
CA PRO A 353 -4.74 4.17 12.82
C PRO A 353 -3.27 3.71 12.87
N CYS A 354 -2.97 2.78 13.79
CA CYS A 354 -1.66 2.17 13.88
C CYS A 354 -1.50 1.11 12.77
N PRO A 355 -0.33 1.06 12.10
CA PRO A 355 -0.03 -0.01 11.16
C PRO A 355 0.04 -1.35 11.88
N ASN A 356 -0.08 -2.44 11.12
CA ASN A 356 0.01 -3.78 11.67
C ASN A 356 1.43 -4.04 12.21
N ILE A 357 1.56 -4.24 13.52
CA ILE A 357 2.86 -4.48 14.17
C ILE A 357 3.51 -5.79 13.73
N LYS A 358 2.72 -6.74 13.19
CA LYS A 358 3.21 -8.01 12.66
C LYS A 358 3.64 -7.92 11.18
N ASP A 359 3.51 -6.77 10.55
CA ASP A 359 3.99 -6.56 9.18
C ASP A 359 5.53 -6.60 9.18
N GLU A 360 6.09 -7.55 8.44
CA GLU A 360 7.53 -7.75 8.33
C GLU A 360 8.21 -6.49 7.79
N ASN A 361 7.62 -5.80 6.81
CA ASN A 361 8.21 -4.58 6.26
C ASN A 361 8.32 -3.48 7.34
N LEU A 362 7.28 -3.33 8.17
CA LEU A 362 7.31 -2.41 9.30
C LEU A 362 8.37 -2.79 10.34
N LEU A 363 8.53 -4.08 10.64
CA LEU A 363 9.55 -4.57 11.56
C LEU A 363 10.96 -4.27 11.05
N GLN A 364 11.19 -4.50 9.76
CA GLN A 364 12.47 -4.20 9.11
C GLN A 364 12.75 -2.70 9.08
N LYS A 365 11.76 -1.87 8.76
CA LYS A 365 11.88 -0.40 8.79
C LYS A 365 12.14 0.16 10.19
N LYS A 366 11.63 -0.49 11.25
CA LYS A 366 11.94 -0.11 12.65
C LYS A 366 13.34 -0.51 13.09
N SER A 367 13.87 -1.60 12.51
CA SER A 367 15.21 -2.10 12.81
C SER A 367 16.30 -1.35 12.04
N PHE A 368 15.96 -0.77 10.89
CA PHE A 368 16.79 0.11 10.09
C PHE A 368 16.87 1.49 10.73
#